data_AF-A0A2G5R3C0-F1
#
_entry.id   AF-A0A2G5R3C0-F1
#
_cell.length_a   1.000
_cell.length_b   1.000
_cell.length_c   1.000
_cell.angle_alpha   90.00
_cell.angle_beta   90.00
_cell.angle_gamma   90.00
#
_symmetry.space_group_name_H-M   'P 1'
#
loop_
_entity.id
_entity.type
_entity.pdbx_description
1 polymer ?
#
loop_
_entity_poly.entity_id
_entity_poly.type
_entity_poly.pdbx_seq_one_letter_code
_entity_poly.pdbx_strand_id
1 'polypeptide(L)'
;MDADFLAPRRCFREPIPEIFEAARLLSEAADQHLSGNSRAAEVALAAADLPAVRAWTESLWGSAKAHPEQALYLRVRVVANPAPHLLVHERVKARMPNAAERATLIAHYGHQCVFCRMPLIRPEVRRFFTRAYPTAAYWGNTNKTCHAAFQCMWLQYDHVLPHARGGSNALSNLVLTCAGCNYGRVSRTLEEVGLLDPRMTPPMRSPWDGLERILRRTLA
;
A
#
# COMPACT_ATOMS: atom_id res chain seq x y z
N MET A 1 3.20 -10.00 28.62
CA MET A 1 2.50 -9.30 27.53
C MET A 1 1.03 -9.54 27.75
N ASP A 2 0.23 -8.48 27.81
CA ASP A 2 -1.21 -8.57 28.01
C ASP A 2 -1.86 -9.38 26.87
N ALA A 3 -2.84 -10.22 27.17
CA ALA A 3 -3.56 -11.02 26.18
C ALA A 3 -4.19 -10.12 25.10
N ASP A 4 -4.62 -8.92 25.50
CA ASP A 4 -5.21 -7.91 24.62
C ASP A 4 -4.21 -7.33 23.62
N PHE A 5 -2.92 -7.24 23.98
CA PHE A 5 -1.87 -6.76 23.07
C PHE A 5 -1.71 -7.69 21.86
N LEU A 6 -1.91 -8.99 22.07
CA LEU A 6 -1.85 -10.02 21.02
C LEU A 6 -3.24 -10.43 20.51
N ALA A 7 -4.28 -9.64 20.73
CA ALA A 7 -5.56 -9.87 20.07
C ALA A 7 -5.41 -9.78 18.53
N PRO A 8 -6.14 -10.59 17.74
CA PRO A 8 -6.24 -10.40 16.30
C PRO A 8 -6.81 -9.03 15.95
N ARG A 9 -6.34 -8.44 14.85
CA ARG A 9 -6.73 -7.09 14.42
C ARG A 9 -6.77 -6.95 12.91
N ARG A 10 -7.42 -5.90 12.43
CA ARG A 10 -7.57 -5.63 11.00
C ARG A 10 -6.29 -5.11 10.33
N CYS A 11 -5.46 -4.33 11.04
CA CYS A 11 -4.26 -3.72 10.48
C CYS A 11 -3.15 -3.54 11.52
N PHE A 12 -1.92 -3.32 11.05
CA PHE A 12 -0.76 -3.05 11.91
C PHE A 12 -0.88 -1.73 12.69
N ARG A 13 -1.36 -0.70 12.01
CA ARG A 13 -1.51 0.67 12.53
C ARG A 13 -2.69 1.31 11.81
N GLU A 14 -3.53 2.02 12.55
CA GLU A 14 -4.61 2.80 11.94
C GLU A 14 -4.03 3.97 11.14
N PRO A 15 -4.56 4.28 9.94
CA PRO A 15 -4.15 5.46 9.19
C PRO A 15 -4.39 6.74 10.00
N ILE A 16 -3.44 7.67 9.97
CA ILE A 16 -3.57 8.99 10.59
C ILE A 16 -4.35 9.95 9.67
N PRO A 17 -5.01 11.00 10.20
CA PRO A 17 -5.77 11.97 9.40
C PRO A 17 -4.98 12.59 8.23
N GLU A 18 -3.68 12.82 8.41
CA GLU A 18 -2.78 13.40 7.41
C GLU A 18 -2.65 12.55 6.15
N ILE A 19 -2.87 11.23 6.24
CA ILE A 19 -2.89 10.36 5.04
C ILE A 19 -4.09 10.70 4.16
N PHE A 20 -5.25 10.98 4.77
CA PHE A 20 -6.46 11.35 4.04
C PHE A 20 -6.37 12.78 3.51
N GLU A 21 -5.72 13.69 4.25
CA GLU A 21 -5.42 15.03 3.75
C GLU A 21 -4.46 14.99 2.56
N ALA A 22 -3.40 14.18 2.63
CA ALA A 22 -2.51 13.97 1.49
C ALA A 22 -3.27 13.38 0.28
N ALA A 23 -4.18 12.42 0.51
CA ALA A 23 -5.03 11.88 -0.56
C ALA A 23 -5.92 12.96 -1.20
N ARG A 24 -6.52 13.84 -0.39
CA ARG A 24 -7.32 14.97 -0.85
C ARG A 24 -6.49 15.93 -1.71
N LEU A 25 -5.28 16.29 -1.25
CA LEU A 25 -4.35 17.15 -1.98
C LEU A 25 -3.88 16.52 -3.30
N LEU A 26 -3.61 15.21 -3.32
CA LEU A 26 -3.29 14.52 -4.58
C LEU A 26 -4.49 14.46 -5.53
N SER A 27 -5.73 14.38 -5.02
CA SER A 27 -6.93 14.49 -5.84
C SER A 27 -7.08 15.88 -6.45
N GLU A 28 -6.88 16.92 -5.64
CA GLU A 28 -6.86 18.31 -6.12
C GLU A 28 -5.81 18.48 -7.22
N ALA A 29 -4.61 17.93 -7.03
CA ALA A 29 -3.57 17.98 -8.05
C ALA A 29 -3.97 17.33 -9.37
N ALA A 30 -4.66 16.18 -9.32
CA ALA A 30 -5.20 15.53 -10.51
C ALA A 30 -6.25 16.42 -11.21
N ASP A 31 -7.14 17.05 -10.47
CA ASP A 31 -8.21 17.90 -11.03
C ASP A 31 -7.66 19.19 -11.65
N GLN A 32 -6.69 19.82 -10.97
CA GLN A 32 -5.98 20.99 -11.50
C GLN A 32 -5.18 20.65 -12.76
N HIS A 33 -4.51 19.49 -12.80
CA HIS A 33 -3.81 19.03 -13.98
C HIS A 33 -4.78 18.85 -15.16
N LEU A 34 -5.90 18.16 -14.94
CA LEU A 34 -6.90 17.91 -15.98
C LEU A 34 -7.57 19.21 -16.48
N SER A 35 -7.64 20.23 -15.63
CA SER A 35 -8.14 21.55 -15.99
C SER A 35 -7.10 22.46 -16.67
N GLY A 36 -5.90 21.94 -16.94
CA GLY A 36 -4.79 22.69 -17.56
C GLY A 36 -4.06 23.63 -16.61
N ASN A 37 -4.39 23.64 -15.31
CA ASN A 37 -3.74 24.49 -14.31
C ASN A 37 -2.53 23.79 -13.68
N SER A 38 -1.46 23.66 -14.46
CA SER A 38 -0.26 22.95 -14.04
C SER A 38 0.39 23.53 -12.78
N ARG A 39 0.34 24.86 -12.58
CA ARG A 39 0.92 25.50 -11.40
C ARG A 39 0.17 25.12 -10.12
N ALA A 40 -1.16 25.14 -10.14
CA ALA A 40 -1.94 24.72 -8.98
C ALA A 40 -1.77 23.22 -8.70
N ALA A 41 -1.68 22.39 -9.74
CA ALA A 41 -1.37 20.97 -9.59
C ALA A 41 -0.03 20.75 -8.88
N GLU A 42 1.02 21.47 -9.29
CA GLU A 42 2.35 21.37 -8.66
C GLU A 42 2.33 21.79 -7.19
N VAL A 43 1.62 22.87 -6.85
CA VAL A 43 1.46 23.32 -5.46
C VAL A 43 0.74 22.26 -4.61
N ALA A 44 -0.33 21.67 -5.13
CA ALA A 44 -1.09 20.64 -4.44
C ALA A 44 -0.27 19.35 -4.24
N LEU A 45 0.53 18.95 -5.24
CA LEU A 45 1.47 17.83 -5.12
C LEU A 45 2.48 18.08 -4.00
N ALA A 46 3.15 19.24 -4.02
CA ALA A 46 4.14 19.58 -2.99
C ALA A 46 3.52 19.61 -1.58
N ALA A 47 2.29 20.14 -1.45
CA ALA A 47 1.57 20.16 -0.18
C ALA A 47 1.21 18.75 0.35
N ALA A 48 1.05 17.77 -0.54
CA ALA A 48 0.75 16.39 -0.16
C ALA A 48 1.97 15.65 0.43
N ASP A 49 3.19 16.19 0.32
CA ASP A 49 4.42 15.56 0.80
C ASP A 49 4.62 15.74 2.31
N LEU A 50 3.74 15.15 3.11
CA LEU A 50 3.67 15.39 4.55
C LEU A 50 4.67 14.53 5.36
N PRO A 51 5.51 15.13 6.23
CA PRO A 51 6.42 14.38 7.10
C PRO A 51 5.72 13.38 8.03
N ALA A 52 4.51 13.69 8.51
CA ALA A 52 3.73 12.78 9.34
C ALA A 52 3.36 11.48 8.59
N VAL A 53 3.03 11.59 7.29
CA VAL A 53 2.73 10.45 6.41
C VAL A 53 3.98 9.59 6.19
N ARG A 54 5.15 10.24 6.01
CA ARG A 54 6.44 9.55 5.96
C ARG A 54 6.70 8.78 7.25
N ALA A 55 6.58 9.43 8.41
CA ALA A 55 6.80 8.81 9.72
C ALA A 55 5.86 7.62 9.97
N TRP A 56 4.59 7.74 9.57
CA TRP A 56 3.63 6.63 9.67
C TRP A 56 4.06 5.42 8.85
N THR A 57 4.52 5.66 7.61
CA THR A 57 4.94 4.57 6.71
C THR A 57 6.23 3.90 7.22
N GLU A 58 7.22 4.71 7.61
CA GLU A 58 8.50 4.23 8.14
C GLU A 58 8.34 3.40 9.43
N SER A 59 7.36 3.73 10.29
CA SER A 59 7.12 2.93 11.50
C SER A 59 6.68 1.48 11.21
N LEU A 60 6.27 1.16 9.98
CA LEU A 60 5.83 -0.18 9.58
C LEU A 60 6.86 -0.95 8.75
N TRP A 61 7.57 -0.27 7.86
CA TRP A 61 8.45 -0.91 6.88
C TRP A 61 9.92 -0.42 6.92
N GLY A 62 10.19 0.62 7.73
CA GLY A 62 11.50 1.23 7.84
C GLY A 62 12.46 0.34 8.64
N SER A 63 13.71 0.77 8.75
CA SER A 63 14.70 0.05 9.55
C SER A 63 14.31 0.04 11.02
N ALA A 64 14.23 -1.14 11.63
CA ALA A 64 13.97 -1.30 13.07
C ALA A 64 14.99 -0.55 13.96
N LYS A 65 16.22 -0.31 13.47
CA LYS A 65 17.20 0.52 14.18
C LYS A 65 16.76 1.99 14.29
N ALA A 66 16.14 2.52 13.23
CA ALA A 66 15.65 3.88 13.20
C ALA A 66 14.23 4.03 13.79
N HIS A 67 13.48 2.93 13.82
CA HIS A 67 12.08 2.86 14.26
C HIS A 67 11.89 1.71 15.27
N PRO A 68 12.47 1.78 16.49
CA PRO A 68 12.37 0.72 17.48
C PRO A 68 10.91 0.45 17.93
N GLU A 69 10.03 1.45 17.81
CA GLU A 69 8.59 1.32 18.06
C GLU A 69 7.87 0.40 17.07
N GLN A 70 8.51 0.04 15.94
CA GLN A 70 7.97 -0.87 14.93
C GLN A 70 7.47 -2.18 15.54
N ALA A 71 8.14 -2.70 16.58
CA ALA A 71 7.72 -3.92 17.25
C ALA A 71 6.31 -3.81 17.88
N LEU A 72 5.92 -2.61 18.35
CA LEU A 72 4.60 -2.33 18.91
C LEU A 72 3.50 -2.40 17.85
N TYR A 73 3.86 -2.12 16.60
CA TYR A 73 2.96 -2.18 15.46
C TYR A 73 2.96 -3.52 14.77
N LEU A 74 4.10 -4.19 14.56
CA LEU A 74 4.14 -5.47 13.84
C LEU A 74 3.71 -6.65 14.69
N ARG A 75 3.98 -6.60 16.01
CA ARG A 75 3.55 -7.60 17.02
C ARG A 75 3.77 -9.05 16.56
N VAL A 76 4.97 -9.34 16.06
CA VAL A 76 5.34 -10.68 15.57
C VAL A 76 5.24 -11.69 16.71
N ARG A 77 4.61 -12.84 16.44
CA ARG A 77 4.27 -13.88 17.42
C ARG A 77 4.96 -15.18 17.07
N VAL A 78 5.21 -16.00 18.08
CA VAL A 78 5.59 -17.40 17.89
C VAL A 78 4.30 -18.19 17.64
N VAL A 79 4.28 -18.92 16.52
CA VAL A 79 3.19 -19.83 16.14
C VAL A 79 3.73 -21.24 16.22
N ALA A 80 2.94 -22.19 16.73
CA ALA A 80 3.42 -23.55 16.99
C ALA A 80 3.81 -24.30 15.70
N ASN A 81 3.09 -24.07 14.59
CA ASN A 81 3.31 -24.75 13.31
C ASN A 81 3.02 -23.81 12.12
N PRO A 82 3.82 -22.74 11.89
CA PRO A 82 3.61 -21.86 10.75
C PRO A 82 3.91 -22.60 9.45
N ALA A 83 3.27 -22.19 8.35
CA ALA A 83 3.60 -22.68 7.01
C ALA A 83 5.13 -22.58 6.77
N PRO A 84 5.80 -23.63 6.26
CA PRO A 84 7.25 -23.64 6.15
C PRO A 84 7.75 -22.66 5.09
N HIS A 85 9.00 -22.23 5.21
CA HIS A 85 9.67 -21.53 4.11
C HIS A 85 10.07 -22.54 3.04
N LEU A 86 9.65 -22.30 1.81
CA LEU A 86 10.01 -23.13 0.67
C LEU A 86 11.29 -22.62 -0.01
N LEU A 87 12.08 -23.54 -0.55
CA LEU A 87 13.18 -23.22 -1.47
C LEU A 87 12.63 -22.62 -2.77
N VAL A 88 13.44 -21.82 -3.46
CA VAL A 88 12.97 -21.07 -4.65
C VAL A 88 12.41 -22.01 -5.73
N HIS A 89 13.00 -23.19 -5.93
CA HIS A 89 12.58 -24.16 -6.94
C HIS A 89 11.27 -24.90 -6.58
N GLU A 90 10.86 -24.88 -5.31
CA GLU A 90 9.62 -25.49 -4.83
C GLU A 90 8.42 -24.54 -4.93
N ARG A 91 8.67 -23.24 -5.16
CA ARG A 91 7.64 -22.21 -5.26
C ARG A 91 7.05 -22.18 -6.67
N VAL A 92 5.78 -21.77 -6.77
CA VAL A 92 5.17 -21.48 -8.08
C VAL A 92 5.99 -20.43 -8.83
N LYS A 93 6.23 -20.64 -10.13
CA LYS A 93 7.09 -19.75 -10.93
C LYS A 93 6.55 -18.32 -11.03
N ALA A 94 5.24 -18.17 -11.25
CA ALA A 94 4.59 -16.87 -11.31
C ALA A 94 4.48 -16.28 -9.90
N ARG A 95 5.11 -15.12 -9.69
CA ARG A 95 5.12 -14.43 -8.39
C ARG A 95 4.20 -13.21 -8.34
N MET A 96 3.80 -12.65 -9.48
CA MET A 96 2.99 -11.43 -9.53
C MET A 96 1.85 -11.59 -10.54
N PRO A 97 0.68 -10.99 -10.28
CA PRO A 97 -0.42 -11.02 -11.23
C PRO A 97 -0.07 -10.29 -12.53
N ASN A 98 -0.59 -10.81 -13.63
CA ASN A 98 -0.56 -10.16 -14.95
C ASN A 98 -1.56 -8.99 -15.03
N ALA A 99 -1.61 -8.29 -16.17
CA ALA A 99 -2.46 -7.10 -16.31
C ALA A 99 -3.97 -7.39 -16.12
N ALA A 100 -4.48 -8.50 -16.65
CA ALA A 100 -5.90 -8.87 -16.53
C ALA A 100 -6.26 -9.27 -15.09
N GLU A 101 -5.38 -10.01 -14.42
CA GLU A 101 -5.53 -10.35 -13.00
C GLU A 101 -5.50 -9.10 -12.11
N ARG A 102 -4.60 -8.16 -12.38
CA ARG A 102 -4.55 -6.86 -11.69
C ARG A 102 -5.85 -6.08 -11.86
N ALA A 103 -6.38 -6.01 -13.08
CA ALA A 103 -7.66 -5.35 -13.35
C ALA A 103 -8.81 -6.01 -12.58
N THR A 104 -8.81 -7.34 -12.49
CA THR A 104 -9.79 -8.11 -11.70
C THR A 104 -9.70 -7.79 -10.20
N LEU A 105 -8.48 -7.72 -9.65
CA LEU A 105 -8.26 -7.36 -8.25
C LEU A 105 -8.71 -5.92 -7.95
N ILE A 106 -8.42 -4.97 -8.84
CA ILE A 106 -8.86 -3.57 -8.70
C ILE A 106 -10.38 -3.47 -8.81
N ALA A 107 -11.01 -4.19 -9.73
CA ALA A 107 -12.47 -4.19 -9.86
C ALA A 107 -13.14 -4.77 -8.60
N HIS A 108 -12.51 -5.76 -7.95
CA HIS A 108 -13.03 -6.38 -6.75
C HIS A 108 -12.82 -5.55 -5.48
N TYR A 109 -11.60 -5.05 -5.25
CA TYR A 109 -11.21 -4.36 -4.01
C TYR A 109 -11.28 -2.83 -4.10
N GLY A 110 -11.41 -2.27 -5.30
CA GLY A 110 -11.24 -0.84 -5.55
C GLY A 110 -9.79 -0.38 -5.29
N HIS A 111 -9.64 0.90 -4.96
CA HIS A 111 -8.34 1.50 -4.63
C HIS A 111 -8.19 1.72 -3.13
N GLN A 112 -8.42 0.67 -2.33
CA GLN A 112 -8.36 0.72 -0.88
C GLN A 112 -7.52 -0.43 -0.33
N CYS A 113 -6.72 -0.16 0.70
CA CYS A 113 -5.98 -1.20 1.39
C CYS A 113 -6.96 -2.12 2.13
N VAL A 114 -6.91 -3.44 1.87
CA VAL A 114 -7.84 -4.38 2.53
C VAL A 114 -7.63 -4.47 4.04
N PHE A 115 -6.43 -4.18 4.52
CA PHE A 115 -6.11 -4.16 5.94
C PHE A 115 -6.48 -2.80 6.55
N CYS A 116 -5.70 -1.75 6.29
CA CYS A 116 -5.87 -0.46 6.99
C CYS A 116 -6.93 0.46 6.38
N ARG A 117 -7.51 0.15 5.21
CA ARG A 117 -8.54 0.94 4.51
C ARG A 117 -8.10 2.34 4.08
N MET A 118 -6.81 2.62 3.99
CA MET A 118 -6.34 3.87 3.37
C MET A 118 -6.46 3.80 1.83
N PRO A 119 -6.58 4.97 1.17
CA PRO A 119 -6.56 5.07 -0.28
C PRO A 119 -5.28 4.49 -0.87
N LEU A 120 -5.39 3.88 -2.06
CA LEU A 120 -4.27 3.32 -2.81
C LEU A 120 -4.10 4.02 -4.16
N ILE A 121 -2.86 4.12 -4.61
CA ILE A 121 -2.44 4.75 -5.86
C ILE A 121 -1.52 3.79 -6.60
N ARG A 122 -1.80 3.58 -7.87
CA ARG A 122 -1.00 2.70 -8.73
C ARG A 122 0.33 3.34 -9.15
N PRO A 123 1.38 2.53 -9.38
CA PRO A 123 2.66 3.05 -9.85
C PRO A 123 2.56 3.72 -11.23
N GLU A 124 1.59 3.37 -12.06
CA GLU A 124 1.27 4.06 -13.31
C GLU A 124 0.88 5.53 -13.07
N VAL A 125 -0.01 5.79 -12.10
CA VAL A 125 -0.44 7.15 -11.76
C VAL A 125 0.71 7.95 -11.16
N ARG A 126 1.47 7.36 -10.23
CA ARG A 126 2.68 8.00 -9.70
C ARG A 126 3.65 8.36 -10.82
N ARG A 127 3.97 7.44 -11.74
CA ARG A 127 4.90 7.68 -12.86
C ARG A 127 4.43 8.81 -13.77
N PHE A 128 3.11 8.95 -13.96
CA PHE A 128 2.56 10.11 -14.67
C PHE A 128 2.95 11.41 -13.96
N PHE A 129 2.63 11.53 -12.66
CA PHE A 129 2.93 12.74 -11.90
C PHE A 129 4.43 13.01 -11.79
N THR A 130 5.28 12.00 -11.54
CA THR A 130 6.74 12.18 -11.51
C THR A 130 7.29 12.68 -12.84
N ARG A 131 6.69 12.29 -13.98
CA ARG A 131 7.11 12.80 -15.29
C ARG A 131 6.61 14.22 -15.56
N ALA A 132 5.36 14.52 -15.19
CA ALA A 132 4.75 15.84 -15.42
C ALA A 132 5.26 16.91 -14.44
N TYR A 133 5.59 16.52 -13.21
CA TYR A 133 5.96 17.38 -12.09
C TYR A 133 7.14 16.78 -11.31
N PRO A 134 8.34 16.66 -11.93
CA PRO A 134 9.48 15.96 -11.32
C PRO A 134 9.94 16.57 -9.99
N THR A 135 9.76 17.88 -9.80
CA THR A 135 10.11 18.57 -8.54
C THR A 135 9.11 18.25 -7.43
N ALA A 136 7.80 18.38 -7.70
CA ALA A 136 6.76 18.21 -6.68
C ALA A 136 6.31 16.76 -6.46
N ALA A 137 6.52 15.86 -7.42
CA ALA A 137 6.15 14.44 -7.35
C ALA A 137 7.38 13.52 -7.50
N TYR A 138 8.50 13.95 -6.91
CA TYR A 138 9.79 13.29 -7.01
C TYR A 138 9.75 11.82 -6.55
N TRP A 139 10.59 10.98 -7.17
CA TRP A 139 10.70 9.57 -6.83
C TRP A 139 12.11 9.02 -7.02
N GLY A 140 12.76 8.67 -5.91
CA GLY A 140 14.12 8.14 -5.87
C GLY A 140 14.21 6.63 -5.59
N ASN A 141 15.41 6.19 -5.26
CA ASN A 141 15.77 4.79 -5.01
C ASN A 141 15.81 4.40 -3.51
N THR A 142 15.64 5.35 -2.61
CA THR A 142 15.57 5.10 -1.15
C THR A 142 14.26 5.62 -0.59
N ASN A 143 13.87 5.15 0.59
CA ASN A 143 12.62 5.57 1.20
C ASN A 143 12.52 7.09 1.38
N LYS A 144 13.62 7.71 1.82
CA LYS A 144 13.73 9.15 2.09
C LYS A 144 13.74 10.00 0.82
N THR A 145 14.12 9.42 -0.32
CA THR A 145 14.16 10.13 -1.61
C THR A 145 12.90 9.92 -2.45
N CYS A 146 11.84 9.36 -1.86
CA CYS A 146 10.53 9.25 -2.49
C CYS A 146 9.54 10.25 -1.87
N HIS A 147 8.59 10.75 -2.66
CA HIS A 147 7.45 11.49 -2.15
C HIS A 147 6.63 10.67 -1.14
N ALA A 148 6.34 11.22 0.04
CA ALA A 148 5.74 10.55 1.18
C ALA A 148 4.35 9.98 0.88
N ALA A 149 3.45 10.81 0.32
CA ALA A 149 2.09 10.36 -0.01
C ALA A 149 2.07 9.22 -1.04
N PHE A 150 2.77 9.38 -2.17
CA PHE A 150 2.85 8.33 -3.19
C PHE A 150 3.47 7.04 -2.67
N GLN A 151 4.41 7.12 -1.72
CA GLN A 151 4.99 5.93 -1.11
C GLN A 151 4.03 5.27 -0.12
N CYS A 152 3.39 6.05 0.74
CA CYS A 152 2.43 5.56 1.74
C CYS A 152 1.26 4.84 1.07
N MET A 153 0.66 5.48 0.08
CA MET A 153 -0.49 4.98 -0.67
C MET A 153 -0.11 4.07 -1.84
N TRP A 154 1.16 3.64 -1.94
CA TRP A 154 1.59 2.81 -3.05
C TRP A 154 0.88 1.45 -3.04
N LEU A 155 0.02 1.22 -4.04
CA LEU A 155 -0.71 -0.03 -4.23
C LEU A 155 0.25 -1.19 -4.44
N GLN A 156 0.13 -2.21 -3.60
CA GLN A 156 0.81 -3.50 -3.70
C GLN A 156 -0.19 -4.61 -3.97
N TYR A 157 0.26 -5.63 -4.71
CA TYR A 157 -0.45 -6.90 -4.85
C TYR A 157 0.23 -7.91 -3.93
N ASP A 158 -0.43 -8.25 -2.83
CA ASP A 158 0.15 -9.03 -1.75
C ASP A 158 -0.53 -10.41 -1.65
N HIS A 159 0.20 -11.42 -1.17
CA HIS A 159 -0.28 -12.79 -1.08
C HIS A 159 -0.76 -13.13 0.33
N VAL A 160 -2.03 -13.50 0.53
CA VAL A 160 -2.57 -13.84 1.87
C VAL A 160 -1.72 -14.92 2.56
N LEU A 161 -1.48 -16.05 1.90
CA LEU A 161 -0.36 -16.92 2.22
C LEU A 161 0.86 -16.44 1.43
N PRO A 162 1.97 -16.00 2.06
CA PRO A 162 3.12 -15.47 1.32
C PRO A 162 3.69 -16.47 0.30
N HIS A 163 4.14 -15.98 -0.85
CA HIS A 163 4.77 -16.81 -1.89
C HIS A 163 5.94 -17.65 -1.37
N ALA A 164 6.77 -17.08 -0.49
CA ALA A 164 7.88 -17.78 0.15
C ALA A 164 7.44 -18.91 1.11
N ARG A 165 6.15 -18.98 1.43
CA ARG A 165 5.49 -19.97 2.30
C ARG A 165 4.58 -20.93 1.52
N GLY A 166 4.72 -21.00 0.19
CA GLY A 166 3.87 -21.84 -0.67
C GLY A 166 2.59 -21.18 -1.18
N GLY A 167 2.41 -19.88 -0.96
CA GLY A 167 1.31 -19.12 -1.54
C GLY A 167 1.31 -19.15 -3.07
N SER A 168 0.17 -19.50 -3.67
CA SER A 168 -0.01 -19.44 -5.12
C SER A 168 -0.31 -18.02 -5.60
N ASN A 169 -0.12 -17.75 -6.89
CA ASN A 169 -0.52 -16.50 -7.55
C ASN A 169 -1.99 -16.52 -8.01
N ALA A 170 -2.82 -17.44 -7.48
CA ALA A 170 -4.25 -17.46 -7.76
C ALA A 170 -4.93 -16.22 -7.17
N LEU A 171 -5.96 -15.69 -7.85
CA LEU A 171 -6.69 -14.50 -7.40
C LEU A 171 -7.24 -14.64 -5.96
N SER A 172 -7.63 -15.85 -5.54
CA SER A 172 -8.10 -16.14 -4.18
C SER A 172 -7.02 -15.95 -3.10
N ASN A 173 -5.75 -15.95 -3.48
CA ASN A 173 -4.62 -15.70 -2.58
C ASN A 173 -4.06 -14.28 -2.73
N LEU A 174 -4.57 -13.45 -3.65
CA LEU A 174 -4.07 -12.09 -3.88
C LEU A 174 -5.03 -11.03 -3.34
N VAL A 175 -4.45 -10.00 -2.72
CA VAL A 175 -5.17 -8.86 -2.14
C VAL A 175 -4.48 -7.54 -2.48
N LEU A 176 -5.18 -6.41 -2.30
CA LEU A 176 -4.61 -5.07 -2.47
C LEU A 176 -4.23 -4.45 -1.12
N THR A 177 -2.99 -3.99 -1.00
CA THR A 177 -2.49 -3.41 0.24
C THR A 177 -1.73 -2.12 -0.02
N CYS A 178 -1.56 -1.29 1.01
CA CYS A 178 -0.57 -0.21 0.98
C CYS A 178 0.83 -0.77 1.19
N ALA A 179 1.85 0.04 0.92
CA ALA A 179 3.25 -0.34 1.13
C ALA A 179 3.53 -0.72 2.59
N GLY A 180 3.03 0.05 3.56
CA GLY A 180 3.23 -0.24 4.99
C GLY A 180 2.70 -1.62 5.39
N CYS A 181 1.50 -2.00 4.94
CA CYS A 181 0.93 -3.32 5.24
C CYS A 181 1.64 -4.47 4.52
N ASN A 182 2.02 -4.30 3.25
CA ASN A 182 2.76 -5.31 2.49
C ASN A 182 4.15 -5.59 3.11
N TYR A 183 4.95 -4.53 3.23
CA TYR A 183 6.35 -4.64 3.65
C TYR A 183 6.51 -4.77 5.17
N GLY A 184 5.51 -4.40 5.97
CA GLY A 184 5.49 -4.77 7.39
C GLY A 184 5.28 -6.27 7.62
N ARG A 185 4.51 -6.92 6.73
CA ARG A 185 4.23 -8.36 6.82
C ARG A 185 5.36 -9.22 6.25
N VAL A 186 5.96 -8.81 5.14
CA VAL A 186 7.05 -9.51 4.45
C VAL A 186 6.63 -10.95 4.08
N SER A 187 7.25 -11.96 4.69
CA SER A 187 6.99 -13.39 4.43
C SER A 187 6.27 -14.06 5.61
N ARG A 188 5.69 -13.28 6.51
CA ARG A 188 4.93 -13.78 7.66
C ARG A 188 3.49 -14.08 7.26
N THR A 189 2.98 -15.18 7.80
CA THR A 189 1.55 -15.51 7.73
C THR A 189 0.73 -14.49 8.51
N LEU A 190 -0.58 -14.44 8.25
CA LEU A 190 -1.48 -13.56 9.00
C LEU A 190 -1.47 -13.85 10.51
N GLU A 191 -1.39 -15.12 10.89
CA GLU A 191 -1.33 -15.56 12.29
C GLU A 191 -0.07 -15.05 13.00
N GLU A 192 1.09 -15.17 12.35
CA GLU A 192 2.39 -14.70 12.88
C GLU A 192 2.41 -13.19 13.19
N VAL A 193 1.51 -12.40 12.59
CA VAL A 193 1.40 -10.96 12.83
C VAL A 193 0.05 -10.54 13.46
N GLY A 194 -0.80 -11.52 13.75
CA GLY A 194 -2.13 -11.29 14.32
C GLY A 194 -3.07 -10.46 13.45
N LEU A 195 -2.95 -10.57 12.12
CA LEU A 195 -3.89 -9.93 11.21
C LEU A 195 -5.07 -10.87 10.93
N LEU A 196 -6.28 -10.31 10.90
CA LEU A 196 -7.45 -11.02 10.43
C LEU A 196 -7.35 -11.25 8.92
N ASP A 197 -7.94 -12.35 8.44
CA ASP A 197 -8.03 -12.61 7.00
C ASP A 197 -8.96 -11.58 6.35
N PRO A 198 -8.43 -10.68 5.49
CA PRO A 198 -9.22 -9.60 4.93
C PRO A 198 -10.29 -10.11 3.95
N ARG A 199 -10.18 -11.36 3.48
CA ARG A 199 -11.16 -11.99 2.58
C ARG A 199 -12.45 -12.35 3.29
N MET A 200 -12.43 -12.42 4.62
CA MET A 200 -13.60 -12.72 5.44
C MET A 200 -14.51 -11.50 5.64
N THR A 201 -14.07 -10.32 5.18
CA THR A 201 -14.87 -9.10 5.18
C THR A 201 -15.10 -8.60 3.76
N PRO A 202 -16.30 -8.13 3.41
CA PRO A 202 -16.53 -7.53 2.10
C PRO A 202 -15.58 -6.36 1.83
N PRO A 203 -15.11 -6.18 0.58
CA PRO A 203 -14.32 -5.01 0.22
C PRO A 203 -15.04 -3.70 0.55
N MET A 204 -14.28 -2.70 1.00
CA MET A 204 -14.82 -1.39 1.31
C MET A 204 -15.16 -0.64 0.02
N ARG A 205 -16.40 -0.17 -0.10
CA ARG A 205 -16.79 0.76 -1.16
C ARG A 205 -16.31 2.15 -0.81
N SER A 206 -15.64 2.81 -1.77
CA SER A 206 -15.11 4.17 -1.62
C SER A 206 -15.24 4.90 -2.95
N PRO A 207 -15.53 6.22 -2.95
CA PRO A 207 -15.53 7.02 -4.17
C PRO A 207 -14.11 7.30 -4.70
N TRP A 208 -13.06 6.95 -3.95
CA TRP A 208 -11.68 7.12 -4.38
C TRP A 208 -11.36 6.27 -5.62
N ASP A 209 -11.04 6.94 -6.72
CA ASP A 209 -10.79 6.34 -8.05
C ASP A 209 -9.31 5.95 -8.27
N GLY A 210 -8.47 6.03 -7.24
CA GLY A 210 -7.04 5.78 -7.37
C GLY A 210 -6.27 6.86 -8.13
N LEU A 211 -6.92 8.01 -8.40
CA LEU A 211 -6.46 9.04 -9.33
C LEU A 211 -6.35 8.54 -10.78
N GLU A 212 -6.99 7.42 -11.13
CA GLU A 212 -6.87 6.79 -12.46
C GLU A 212 -7.39 7.70 -13.59
N ARG A 213 -8.22 8.70 -13.29
CA ARG A 213 -8.73 9.67 -14.28
C ARG A 213 -7.63 10.39 -15.06
N ILE A 214 -6.46 10.61 -14.48
CA ILE A 214 -5.30 11.24 -15.15
C ILE A 214 -4.68 10.33 -16.23
N LEU A 215 -4.91 9.02 -16.17
CA LEU A 215 -4.40 8.06 -17.15
C LEU A 215 -5.36 7.86 -18.33
N ARG A 216 -6.61 8.31 -18.20
CA ARG A 216 -7.55 8.30 -19.31
C ARG A 216 -7.06 9.33 -20.32
N ARG A 217 -6.85 8.91 -21.57
CA ARG A 217 -6.51 9.86 -22.64
C ARG A 217 -7.60 10.91 -22.67
N THR A 218 -7.25 12.18 -22.42
CA THR A 218 -8.05 13.31 -22.87
C THR A 218 -8.08 13.17 -24.38
N LEU A 219 -9.17 12.66 -24.93
CA LEU A 219 -9.48 12.86 -26.33
C LEU A 219 -9.69 14.36 -26.46
N ALA A 220 -8.64 15.07 -26.85
CA ALA A 220 -8.75 16.42 -27.40
C ALA A 220 -9.35 16.31 -28.80
#